data_AF-A0A8X6F689-F1
#
_entry.id   AF-A0A8X6F689-F1
#
_cell.length_a   1.000
_cell.length_b   1.000
_cell.length_c   1.000
_cell.angle_alpha   90.00
_cell.angle_beta   90.00
_cell.angle_gamma   90.00
#
_symmetry.space_group_name_H-M   'P 1'
#
loop_
_entity.id
_entity.type
_entity.pdbx_description
1 polymer ?
#
loop_
_entity_poly.entity_id
_entity_poly.type
_entity_poly.pdbx_seq_one_letter_code
_entity_poly.pdbx_strand_id
1 'polypeptide(L)'
;MYAGKHTIEIATFIAVWICNEGFIPILKILTLMGIKIAPEAHTFDVKLDNIRVERSEIRASDASKEVRNAPLELRKIRFLK
;
A
#
# COMPACT_ATOMS: atom_id res chain seq x y z
N MET A 1 24.79 -20.13 -4.56
CA MET A 1 24.79 -18.66 -4.74
C MET A 1 24.87 -18.01 -3.37
N TYR A 2 25.98 -17.36 -3.03
CA TYR A 2 26.09 -16.54 -1.83
C TYR A 2 25.90 -15.08 -2.25
N ALA A 3 24.76 -14.49 -1.92
CA ALA A 3 24.54 -13.06 -2.11
C ALA A 3 25.11 -12.30 -0.90
N GLY A 4 25.69 -11.12 -1.14
CA GLY A 4 26.19 -10.27 -0.06
C GLY A 4 25.05 -9.81 0.86
N LYS A 5 25.35 -9.56 2.14
CA LYS A 5 24.38 -9.11 3.15
C LYS A 5 23.48 -7.98 2.66
N HIS A 6 24.06 -6.92 2.08
CA HIS A 6 23.32 -5.79 1.55
C HIS A 6 22.36 -6.18 0.41
N THR A 7 22.74 -7.14 -0.45
CA THR A 7 21.87 -7.63 -1.52
C THR A 7 20.62 -8.30 -0.94
N ILE A 8 20.78 -9.11 0.11
CA ILE A 8 19.67 -9.79 0.79
C ILE A 8 18.76 -8.77 1.49
N GLU A 9 19.34 -7.77 2.16
CA GLU A 9 18.59 -6.72 2.83
C GLU A 9 17.79 -5.86 1.83
N ILE A 10 18.38 -5.47 0.70
CA ILE A 10 17.68 -4.75 -0.37
C ILE A 10 16.55 -5.60 -0.94
N ALA A 11 16.79 -6.87 -1.26
CA ALA A 11 15.75 -7.76 -1.77
C ALA A 11 14.59 -7.91 -0.78
N THR A 12 14.89 -7.97 0.52
CA THR A 12 13.88 -8.03 1.58
C THR A 12 13.04 -6.74 1.63
N PHE A 13 13.68 -5.57 1.55
CA PHE A 13 12.94 -4.30 1.52
C PHE A 13 12.09 -4.14 0.26
N ILE A 14 12.56 -4.61 -0.90
CA ILE A 14 11.77 -4.63 -2.13
C ILE A 14 10.57 -5.56 -2.00
N ALA A 15 10.75 -6.76 -1.41
CA ALA A 15 9.64 -7.68 -1.20
C ALA A 15 8.57 -7.08 -0.29
N VAL A 16 8.98 -6.43 0.81
CA VAL A 16 8.06 -5.71 1.71
C VAL A 16 7.37 -4.57 0.98
N TRP A 17 8.09 -3.82 0.14
CA TRP A 17 7.51 -2.74 -0.65
C TRP A 17 6.44 -3.23 -1.62
N ILE A 18 6.71 -4.31 -2.37
CA ILE A 18 5.77 -4.87 -3.34
C ILE A 18 4.54 -5.47 -2.64
N CYS A 19 4.74 -6.21 -1.55
CA CYS A 19 3.63 -6.91 -0.89
C CYS A 19 2.77 -6.00 0.01
N ASN A 20 3.39 -5.00 0.66
CA ASN A 20 2.70 -4.15 1.63
C ASN A 20 2.42 -2.75 1.09
N GLU A 21 2.95 -2.40 -0.09
CA GLU A 21 2.82 -1.11 -0.80
C GLU A 21 3.19 0.12 0.04
N GLY A 22 4.01 -0.04 1.08
CA GLY A 22 4.43 1.06 1.97
C GLY A 22 5.69 1.80 1.48
N PHE A 23 5.86 3.07 1.84
CA PHE A 23 7.00 3.88 1.37
C PHE A 23 8.26 3.76 2.24
N ILE A 24 8.12 3.37 3.50
CA ILE A 24 9.23 3.19 4.47
C ILE A 24 10.38 2.29 3.96
N PRO A 25 10.14 1.15 3.27
CA PRO A 25 11.21 0.31 2.76
C PRO A 25 12.14 1.02 1.76
N ILE A 26 11.64 2.00 1.00
CA ILE A 26 12.46 2.79 0.07
C ILE A 26 13.48 3.63 0.85
N LEU A 27 13.06 4.30 1.93
CA LEU A 27 13.98 5.06 2.78
C LEU A 27 15.08 4.18 3.38
N LYS A 28 14.73 2.93 3.76
CA LYS A 28 15.68 1.95 4.28
C LYS A 28 16.70 1.52 3.22
N ILE A 29 16.27 1.30 1.98
CA ILE A 29 17.16 0.98 0.85
C ILE A 29 18.13 2.15 0.59
N LEU A 30 17.63 3.38 0.53
CA LEU A 30 18.45 4.57 0.29
C LEU A 30 19.48 4.78 1.41
N THR A 31 19.08 4.62 2.66
CA THR A 31 19.98 4.71 3.82
C THR A 31 21.06 3.62 3.78
N LEU A 32 20.69 2.40 3.40
CA LEU A 32 21.62 1.27 3.26
C LEU A 32 22.62 1.46 2.11
N MET A 33 22.26 2.23 1.07
CA MET A 33 23.17 2.67 0.02
C MET A 33 24.04 3.88 0.42
N GLY A 34 23.93 4.36 1.66
CA GLY A 34 24.72 5.49 2.17
C GLY A 34 24.16 6.86 1.83
N ILE A 35 22.93 6.95 1.30
CA ILE A 35 22.26 8.22 1.03
C ILE A 35 21.71 8.76 2.35
N LYS A 36 22.12 9.97 2.71
CA LYS A 36 21.61 10.66 3.90
C LYS A 36 20.21 11.17 3.64
N ILE A 37 19.27 10.75 4.49
CA ILE A 37 17.88 11.17 4.44
C ILE A 37 17.57 12.01 5.67
N ALA A 38 16.89 13.13 5.47
CA ALA A 38 16.46 14.01 6.54
C ALA A 38 15.32 13.34 7.35
N PRO A 39 15.26 13.49 8.69
CA PRO A 39 14.22 12.87 9.52
C PRO A 39 12.79 13.19 9.07
N GLU A 40 12.58 14.37 8.46
CA GLU A 40 11.30 14.83 7.94
C GLU A 40 10.76 13.93 6.82
N ALA A 41 11.64 13.27 6.06
CA ALA A 41 11.23 12.32 5.02
C ALA A 41 10.52 11.10 5.62
N HIS A 42 10.96 10.63 6.79
CA HIS A 42 10.27 9.55 7.49
C HIS A 42 8.87 9.97 7.92
N THR A 43 8.72 11.18 8.47
CA THR A 43 7.41 11.72 8.86
C THR A 43 6.48 11.88 7.66
N PHE A 44 7.02 12.32 6.52
CA PHE A 44 6.27 12.45 5.27
C PHE A 44 5.78 11.09 4.77
N ASP A 45 6.65 10.08 4.73
CA ASP A 45 6.30 8.73 4.27
C ASP A 45 5.27 8.06 5.17
N VAL A 46 5.38 8.23 6.49
CA VAL A 46 4.36 7.76 7.44
C VAL A 46 2.99 8.39 7.15
N LYS A 47 2.96 9.69 6.85
CA LYS A 47 1.71 10.37 6.47
C LYS A 47 1.12 9.81 5.18
N LEU A 48 1.95 9.57 4.16
CA LEU A 48 1.51 8.96 2.91
C LEU A 48 0.99 7.54 3.10
N ASP A 49 1.68 6.74 3.91
CA ASP A 49 1.26 5.37 4.23
C ASP A 49 -0.10 5.36 4.94
N ASN A 50 -0.35 6.29 5.86
CA ASN A 50 -1.66 6.41 6.52
C ASN A 50 -2.77 6.77 5.52
N ILE A 51 -2.52 7.74 4.62
CA ILE A 51 -3.50 8.11 3.56
C ILE A 51 -3.77 6.92 2.63
N ARG A 52 -2.74 6.14 2.32
CA ARG A 52 -2.87 4.95 1.48
C ARG A 52 -3.72 3.88 2.17
N VAL A 53 -3.47 3.59 3.45
CA VAL A 53 -4.27 2.64 4.24
C VAL A 53 -5.72 3.07 4.30
N GLU A 54 -5.99 4.33 4.65
CA GLU A 54 -7.35 4.89 4.70
C GLU A 54 -8.08 4.72 3.36
N ARG A 55 -7.42 5.03 2.24
CA ARG A 55 -7.99 4.84 0.91
C ARG A 55 -8.31 3.37 0.60
N SER A 56 -7.44 2.45 1.02
CA SER A 56 -7.67 1.02 0.85
C SER A 56 -8.86 0.53 1.68
N GLU A 57 -9.01 1.02 2.91
CA GLU A 57 -10.16 0.73 3.77
C GLU A 57 -11.47 1.25 3.16
N ILE A 58 -11.47 2.48 2.64
CA ILE A 58 -12.62 3.06 1.94
C ILE A 58 -13.02 2.19 0.75
N ARG A 59 -12.07 1.82 -0.11
CA ARG A 59 -12.33 0.97 -1.28
C ARG A 59 -12.87 -0.40 -0.89
N ALA A 60 -12.32 -1.03 0.15
CA ALA A 60 -12.79 -2.31 0.65
C ALA A 60 -14.23 -2.23 1.21
N SER A 61 -14.52 -1.15 1.93
CA SER A 61 -15.88 -0.83 2.42
C SER A 61 -16.85 -0.64 1.26
N ASP A 62 -16.48 0.15 0.25
CA ASP A 62 -17.36 0.47 -0.87
C ASP A 62 -17.61 -0.75 -1.75
N ALA A 63 -16.58 -1.55 -2.05
CA ALA A 63 -16.76 -2.84 -2.72
C ALA A 63 -17.73 -3.76 -1.94
N SER A 64 -17.64 -3.78 -0.60
CA SER A 64 -18.56 -4.56 0.23
C SER A 64 -20.00 -4.03 0.16
N LYS A 65 -20.17 -2.71 0.14
CA LYS A 65 -21.50 -2.08 -0.01
C LYS A 65 -22.09 -2.36 -1.39
N GLU A 66 -21.29 -2.28 -2.45
CA GLU A 66 -21.71 -2.59 -3.81
C GLU A 66 -22.22 -4.02 -3.93
N VAL A 67 -21.47 -5.00 -3.42
CA VAL A 67 -21.88 -6.41 -3.41
C VAL A 67 -23.19 -6.59 -2.63
N ARG A 68 -23.33 -5.94 -1.46
CA ARG A 68 -24.55 -6.00 -0.65
C ARG A 68 -25.77 -5.40 -1.36
N ASN A 69 -25.56 -4.30 -2.10
CA ASN A 69 -26.64 -3.55 -2.73
C ASN A 69 -26.97 -4.05 -4.15
N ALA A 70 -26.10 -4.85 -4.78
CA ALA A 70 -26.30 -5.39 -6.12
C ALA A 70 -27.68 -6.08 -6.31
N PRO A 71 -28.21 -6.88 -5.36
CA PRO A 71 -29.55 -7.45 -5.50
C PRO A 71 -30.69 -6.40 -5.49
N LEU A 72 -30.51 -5.29 -4.77
CA LEU A 72 -31.50 -4.21 -4.69
C LEU A 72 -31.51 -3.37 -5.98
N GLU A 73 -30.33 -3.08 -6.53
CA GLU A 73 -30.18 -2.37 -7.81
C GLU A 73 -30.77 -3.20 -8.97
N LEU A 74 -30.57 -4.51 -8.98
CA LEU A 74 -31.20 -5.41 -9.95
C LEU A 74 -32.73 -5.45 -9.84
N ARG A 75 -33.29 -5.29 -8.63
CA ARG A 75 -34.74 -5.19 -8.43
C ARG A 75 -35.29 -3.88 -9.02
N LYS A 76 -34.64 -2.74 -8.79
CA LYS A 76 -35.07 -1.45 -9.36
C LYS A 76 -35.12 -1.47 -10.88
N ILE A 77 -34.11 -2.05 -11.54
CA ILE A 77 -34.07 -2.19 -13.01
C ILE A 77 -35.24 -3.05 -13.51
N ARG A 78 -35.63 -4.09 -12.77
CA ARG A 78 -36.76 -4.96 -13.13
C ARG A 78 -38.11 -4.26 -13.06
N PHE A 79 -38.30 -3.28 -12.19
CA PHE A 79 -39.54 -2.51 -12.07
C PHE A 79 -39.66 -1.35 -13.07
N LEU A 80 -38.59 -1.04 -13.80
CA LEU A 80 -38.54 0.03 -14.82
C LEU A 80 -38.67 -0.51 -16.26
N LYS A 81 -38.88 -1.82 -16.43
CA LYS A 81 -39.22 -2.50 -17.70
C LYS A 81 -40.64 -3.03 -17.61
#